data_AF-A0A2E4X7A1-F1
#
_entry.id   AF-A0A2E4X7A1-F1
#
_cell.length_a   1.000
_cell.length_b   1.000
_cell.length_c   1.000
_cell.angle_alpha   90.00
_cell.angle_beta   90.00
_cell.angle_gamma   90.00
#
_symmetry.space_group_name_H-M   'P 1'
#
loop_
_entity.id
_entity.type
_entity.pdbx_description
1 polymer ?
#
loop_
_entity_poly.entity_id
_entity_poly.type
_entity_poly.pdbx_seq_one_letter_code
_entity_poly.pdbx_strand_id
1 'polypeptide(L)' 'MRKTNPLKKIFKEIKLLKKIFNSLGNQNIFFVGGVVRNYILNEPLEDIDLAVKLNVKVVKKKLLKEK' A
#
# COMPACT_ATOMS: atom_id res chain seq x y z
N MET A 1 -28.70 3.90 -4.89
CA MET A 1 -27.31 3.59 -4.48
C MET A 1 -26.35 4.54 -5.20
N ARG A 2 -25.57 5.36 -4.48
CA ARG A 2 -24.54 6.22 -5.11
C ARG A 2 -23.41 5.32 -5.62
N LYS A 3 -23.30 5.13 -6.94
CA LYS A 3 -22.15 4.45 -7.57
C LYS A 3 -20.90 5.29 -7.25
N THR A 4 -20.02 4.75 -6.41
CA THR A 4 -18.73 5.39 -6.12
C THR A 4 -17.94 5.50 -7.42
N ASN A 5 -17.49 6.71 -7.78
CA ASN A 5 -16.66 6.92 -8.96
C ASN A 5 -15.37 6.09 -8.83
N PRO A 6 -15.11 5.11 -9.72
CA PRO A 6 -13.96 4.21 -9.61
C PRO A 6 -12.62 4.97 -9.60
N LEU A 7 -12.52 6.08 -10.32
CA LEU A 7 -11.33 6.93 -10.31
C LEU A 7 -11.05 7.50 -8.92
N LYS A 8 -12.10 7.95 -8.21
CA LYS A 8 -11.96 8.51 -6.86
C LYS A 8 -11.47 7.45 -5.86
N LYS A 9 -11.84 6.18 -6.06
CA LYS A 9 -11.36 5.05 -5.24
C LYS A 9 -9.87 4.81 -5.48
N ILE A 10 -9.45 4.71 -6.74
CA ILE A 10 -8.05 4.53 -7.13
C ILE A 10 -7.17 5.67 -6.59
N PHE A 11 -7.60 6.92 -6.73
CA PHE A 11 -6.87 8.08 -6.19
C PHE A 11 -6.68 8.01 -4.66
N LYS A 12 -7.69 7.51 -3.94
CA LYS A 12 -7.60 7.34 -2.48
C LYS A 12 -6.59 6.25 -2.11
N GLU A 13 -6.58 5.14 -2.83
CA GLU A 13 -5.64 4.02 -2.62
C GLU A 13 -4.19 4.43 -2.92
N ILE A 14 -3.95 5.14 -4.03
CA ILE A 14 -2.62 5.69 -4.37
C ILE A 14 -2.15 6.67 -3.29
N LYS A 15 -3.04 7.54 -2.80
CA LYS A 15 -2.71 8.48 -1.72
C LYS A 15 -2.35 7.75 -0.43
N LEU A 16 -3.06 6.66 -0.11
CA LEU A 16 -2.78 5.84 1.06
C LEU A 16 -1.41 5.13 0.94
N LEU A 17 -1.09 4.55 -0.23
CA LEU A 17 0.21 3.94 -0.46
C LEU A 17 1.35 4.95 -0.29
N LYS A 18 1.24 6.13 -0.92
CA LYS A 18 2.23 7.21 -0.75
C LYS A 18 2.44 7.58 0.72
N LYS A 19 1.35 7.65 1.48
CA LYS A 19 1.39 7.90 2.92
C LYS A 19 2.18 6.82 3.66
N ILE A 20 1.86 5.55 3.44
CA ILE A 20 2.56 4.41 4.05
C ILE A 20 4.06 4.45 3.74
N PHE A 21 4.44 4.71 2.48
CA PHE A 21 5.84 4.83 2.05
C PHE A 21 6.57 5.98 2.76
N ASN A 22 5.94 7.16 2.87
CA ASN A 22 6.50 8.28 3.61
C ASN A 22 6.64 7.99 5.12
N SER A 23 5.65 7.34 5.74
CA SER A 23 5.67 7.05 7.18
C SER A 23 6.77 6.06 7.57
N LEU A 24 6.91 4.99 6.79
CA LEU A 24 7.79 3.86 7.14
C LEU A 24 9.18 4.00 6.52
N GLY A 25 9.34 4.82 5.47
CA GLY A 25 10.56 5.01 4.71
C GLY A 25 10.72 3.96 3.61
N ASN A 26 10.96 4.41 2.38
CA ASN A 26 10.98 3.57 1.19
C ASN A 26 11.93 2.35 1.29
N GLN A 27 13.06 2.49 1.97
CA GLN A 27 14.05 1.42 2.18
C GLN A 27 13.56 0.27 3.08
N ASN A 28 12.43 0.47 3.78
CA ASN A 28 11.85 -0.47 4.71
C ASN A 28 10.64 -1.23 4.15
N ILE A 29 10.20 -0.95 2.92
CA ILE A 29 8.98 -1.51 2.34
C ILE A 29 9.29 -2.24 1.04
N PHE A 30 8.72 -3.43 0.87
CA PHE A 30 8.85 -4.24 -0.32
C PHE A 30 7.48 -4.73 -0.77
N PHE A 31 7.22 -4.67 -2.07
CA PHE A 31 6.11 -5.43 -2.66
C PHE A 31 6.47 -6.91 -2.63
N VAL A 32 5.54 -7.76 -2.19
CA VAL A 32 5.76 -9.21 -2.07
C VAL A 32 4.52 -9.99 -2.49
N GLY A 33 4.68 -11.29 -2.74
CA GLY A 33 3.53 -12.17 -3.03
C GLY A 33 2.93 -11.95 -4.42
N GLY A 34 1.61 -12.10 -4.51
CA GLY A 34 0.88 -12.12 -5.78
C GLY A 34 1.03 -10.85 -6.61
N VAL A 35 1.13 -9.68 -5.96
CA VAL A 35 1.28 -8.38 -6.66
C VAL A 35 2.56 -8.34 -7.51
N VAL A 36 3.65 -8.95 -7.06
CA VAL A 36 4.91 -8.99 -7.79
C VAL A 36 4.79 -9.91 -9.00
N ARG A 37 4.24 -11.11 -8.80
CA ARG A 37 4.02 -12.07 -9.88
C ARG A 37 3.11 -11.48 -10.96
N ASN A 38 1.96 -10.96 -10.57
CA ASN A 38 0.98 -10.42 -11.51
C ASN A 38 1.52 -9.21 -12.26
N TYR A 39 2.30 -8.35 -11.58
CA TYR A 39 2.98 -7.22 -12.25
C TYR A 39 3.96 -7.70 -13.33
N ILE A 40 4.77 -8.71 -13.02
CA ILE A 40 5.73 -9.29 -13.99
C ILE A 40 4.99 -9.93 -15.19
N LEU A 41 3.85 -10.57 -14.95
CA LEU A 41 3.05 -11.24 -15.99
C LEU A 41 2.12 -10.28 -16.76
N ASN A 42 2.10 -8.98 -16.43
CA ASN A 42 1.11 -8.02 -16.93
C ASN A 42 -0.35 -8.45 -16.68
N GLU A 43 -0.59 -9.14 -15.57
CA GLU A 43 -1.92 -9.51 -15.12
C GLU A 43 -2.54 -8.41 -14.24
N PRO A 44 -3.88 -8.38 -14.09
CA PRO A 44 -4.53 -7.46 -13.17
C PRO A 44 -3.99 -7.57 -11.74
N LEU A 45 -3.80 -6.40 -11.11
CA LEU A 45 -3.42 -6.29 -9.71
C LEU A 45 -4.68 -6.12 -8.87
N GLU A 46 -5.07 -7.18 -8.16
CA GLU A 46 -6.27 -7.19 -7.32
C GLU A 46 -5.94 -6.73 -5.89
N ASP A 47 -4.85 -7.27 -5.34
CA ASP A 47 -4.38 -7.02 -3.99
C ASP A 47 -2.91 -6.59 -3.97
N ILE A 48 -2.52 -5.82 -2.95
CA ILE A 48 -1.17 -5.31 -2.76
C ILE A 48 -0.67 -5.71 -1.36
N ASP A 49 0.20 -6.71 -1.32
CA ASP A 49 0.89 -7.10 -0.11
C ASP A 49 2.23 -6.37 0.03
N LEU A 50 2.46 -5.81 1.22
CA LEU A 50 3.69 -5.11 1.58
C LEU A 50 4.39 -5.84 2.72
N ALA A 51 5.63 -6.25 2.50
CA ALA A 51 6.54 -6.66 3.57
C ALA A 51 7.30 -5.44 4.11
N VAL A 52 7.49 -5.39 5.42
CA VAL A 52 8.21 -4.30 6.07
C VAL A 52 9.33 -4.82 6.97
N LYS A 53 10.51 -4.17 6.93
CA LYS A 53 11.65 -4.50 7.81
C LYS A 53 11.44 -4.10 9.26
N LEU A 54 10.50 -3.19 9.50
CA LEU A 54 10.23 -2.64 10.83
C LEU A 54 9.40 -3.63 11.65
N ASN A 55 9.68 -3.71 12.95
CA ASN A 55 8.84 -4.49 13.85
C ASN A 55 7.41 -3.90 13.97
N VAL A 56 6.47 -4.76 14.35
CA VAL A 56 5.04 -4.42 14.42
C VAL A 56 4.75 -3.21 15.33
N LYS A 57 5.46 -3.07 16.47
CA LYS A 57 5.26 -1.95 17.40
C LYS A 57 5.63 -0.61 16.75
N VAL A 58 6.74 -0.57 16.01
CA VAL A 58 7.21 0.62 15.30
C VAL A 58 6.27 0.97 14.14
N VAL A 59 5.82 -0.02 13.37
CA VAL A 59 4.85 0.17 12.28
C VAL A 59 3.56 0.80 12.80
N LYS A 60 2.96 0.21 13.85
CA LYS A 60 1.74 0.74 14.49
C LYS A 60 1.93 2.19 14.96
N LYS A 61 3.05 2.48 15.65
CA LYS A 61 3.35 3.83 16.14
C LYS A 61 3.47 4.85 15.00
N LYS A 62 4.12 4.51 13.89
CA LYS A 62 4.29 5.40 12.73
C LYS A 62 2.97 5.65 12.00
N LEU A 63 2.19 4.60 11.72
CA LEU A 63 0.93 4.75 10.99
C LEU A 63 -0.17 5.47 11.79
N LEU A 64 -0.20 5.33 13.13
CA LEU A 64 -1.16 6.02 13.98
C LEU A 64 -0.86 7.52 14.17
N LYS A 65 0.40 7.93 14.05
CA LYS A 65 0.83 9.32 14.20
C LYS A 65 0.44 10.23 13.04
N GLU A 66 0.13 9.66 11.88
CA GLU A 66 -0.24 10.45 10.71
C GLU A 66 -1.75 10.67 10.57
N LYS A 67 -2.56 10.44 11.60
CA LYS A 67 -4.00 10.71 11.56
C LYS A 67 -4.31 12.18 11.40
#